data_AF-A0A1M3FB45-F1
#
_entry.id   AF-A0A1M3FB45-F1
#
_cell.length_a   1.000
_cell.length_b   1.000
_cell.length_c   1.000
_cell.angle_alpha   90.00
_cell.angle_beta   90.00
_cell.angle_gamma   90.00
#
_symmetry.space_group_name_H-M   'P 1'
#
loop_
_entity.id
_entity.type
_entity.pdbx_description
1 polymer ?
#
loop_
_entity_poly.entity_id
_entity_poly.type
_entity_poly.pdbx_seq_one_letter_code
_entity_poly.pdbx_strand_id
1 'polypeptide(L)'
;MALTRRVAATSVPHQKTSLDGTPEGEPAVIELTGTGVGPAAPLLDHVPTQRSVFPQAEPETLDAPASLPPTTVAEPAPDRRRGRAGLIVVAVTVSGALIAASIVVAHDRAVRIAERQAADIRLAADRAAQESDFSARYAAQQAAATAWSNALAAARRTALAAAADGTQQLTAAVHADPTLVAALQAAIGLATSTAADPSASVADISAAAAGVAAPAKAVTVSEAAWQAADQARIAAEQQAAAQAAAVAKAAAAQPVVKKPVATKPVTSSGTVPAPSGGTVQPIPAGGLVCPGAPVGAGVGESSYSAIGAAINAWRAGQGLPALAISRSSTLVAHAEDMAASGGIWHSGYDNIVGCTSGSVASLIDAWANSAPHRAQMLRTDVSRMLIGGASSGGWLYGAVKFS
;
A
#
# COMPACT_ATOMS: atom_id res chain seq x y z
N MET A 1 -42.59 -39.49 -28.78
CA MET A 1 -41.80 -38.76 -27.77
C MET A 1 -40.86 -37.82 -28.52
N ALA A 2 -41.23 -36.55 -28.66
CA ALA A 2 -40.42 -35.52 -29.32
C ALA A 2 -40.22 -34.37 -28.33
N LEU A 3 -38.97 -34.11 -27.97
CA LEU A 3 -38.58 -33.05 -27.03
C LEU A 3 -38.26 -31.78 -27.81
N THR A 4 -39.12 -30.77 -27.69
CA THR A 4 -38.91 -29.43 -28.24
C THR A 4 -38.23 -28.55 -27.20
N ARG A 5 -36.97 -28.18 -27.45
CA ARG A 5 -36.14 -27.31 -26.60
C ARG A 5 -36.49 -25.84 -26.89
N ARG A 6 -37.13 -25.13 -25.95
CA ARG A 6 -37.31 -23.67 -26.01
C ARG A 6 -36.05 -22.99 -25.50
N VAL A 7 -35.46 -22.11 -26.33
CA VAL A 7 -34.41 -21.17 -25.94
C VAL A 7 -35.10 -19.83 -25.63
N ALA A 8 -34.95 -19.34 -24.40
CA ALA A 8 -35.40 -18.00 -24.02
C ALA A 8 -34.30 -16.99 -24.38
N ALA A 9 -34.67 -15.95 -25.13
CA ALA A 9 -33.82 -14.82 -25.44
C ALA A 9 -33.83 -13.82 -24.28
N THR A 10 -32.67 -13.54 -23.71
CA THR A 10 -32.48 -12.51 -22.69
C THR A 10 -32.23 -11.18 -23.40
N SER A 11 -33.12 -10.20 -23.22
CA SER A 11 -32.97 -8.85 -23.79
C SER A 11 -31.95 -8.03 -23.00
N VAL A 12 -31.01 -7.41 -23.71
CA VAL A 12 -30.02 -6.46 -23.17
C VAL A 12 -30.63 -5.05 -23.18
N PRO A 13 -30.65 -4.30 -22.07
CA PRO A 13 -31.06 -2.90 -22.10
C PRO A 13 -29.95 -2.01 -22.65
N HIS A 14 -30.29 -1.23 -23.69
CA HIS A 14 -29.50 -0.13 -24.22
C HIS A 14 -29.36 0.99 -23.17
N GLN A 15 -28.13 1.28 -22.74
CA GLN A 15 -27.80 2.55 -22.09
C GLN A 15 -27.36 3.56 -23.15
N LYS A 16 -28.09 4.68 -23.23
CA LYS A 16 -27.72 5.90 -23.94
C LYS A 16 -26.56 6.58 -23.20
N THR A 17 -25.40 6.64 -23.83
CA THR A 17 -24.32 7.56 -23.44
C THR A 17 -24.65 8.95 -23.98
N SER A 18 -24.92 9.89 -23.05
CA SER A 18 -24.93 11.32 -23.33
C SER A 18 -23.50 11.84 -23.21
N LEU A 19 -22.90 12.18 -24.34
CA LEU A 19 -21.69 12.99 -24.43
C LEU A 19 -22.13 14.45 -24.51
N ASP A 20 -21.84 15.25 -23.48
CA ASP A 20 -21.60 16.69 -23.60
C ASP A 20 -21.16 17.23 -22.23
N GLY A 21 -19.98 17.85 -22.19
CA GLY A 21 -19.43 18.44 -20.98
C GLY A 21 -17.93 18.64 -21.03
N THR A 22 -17.46 19.48 -21.93
CA THR A 22 -16.11 20.05 -21.93
C THR A 22 -16.05 21.19 -20.91
N PRO A 23 -15.14 21.18 -19.94
CA PRO A 23 -14.65 22.42 -19.35
C PRO A 23 -13.24 22.73 -19.88
N GLU A 24 -13.16 23.83 -20.63
CA GLU A 24 -11.91 24.54 -20.88
C GLU A 24 -11.36 25.04 -19.53
N GLY A 25 -10.16 24.58 -19.17
CA GLY A 25 -9.40 25.07 -18.02
C GLY A 25 -7.99 25.39 -18.48
N GLU A 26 -7.61 26.67 -18.38
CA GLU A 26 -6.30 27.23 -18.69
C GLU A 26 -5.14 26.46 -18.02
N PRO A 27 -3.99 26.29 -18.69
CA PRO A 27 -2.78 25.84 -18.03
C PRO A 27 -2.17 26.98 -17.20
N ALA A 28 -2.13 26.79 -15.87
CA ALA A 28 -1.33 27.61 -14.98
C ALA A 28 0.16 27.45 -15.32
N VAL A 29 0.78 28.55 -15.72
CA VAL A 29 2.23 28.71 -15.83
C VAL A 29 2.82 28.70 -14.42
N ILE A 30 3.56 27.63 -14.07
CA ILE A 30 4.37 27.60 -12.86
C ILE A 30 5.75 28.16 -13.21
N GLU A 31 5.97 29.40 -12.78
CA GLU A 31 7.24 30.11 -12.82
C GLU A 31 8.20 29.49 -11.77
N LEU A 32 9.19 28.72 -12.24
CA LEU A 32 10.28 28.21 -11.40
C LEU A 32 11.39 29.26 -11.32
N THR A 33 11.30 30.17 -10.36
CA THR A 33 12.44 30.98 -9.90
C THR A 33 12.91 30.46 -8.55
N GLY A 34 14.01 29.71 -8.56
CA GLY A 34 14.64 29.18 -7.36
C GLY A 34 16.14 29.04 -7.55
N THR A 35 16.85 30.17 -7.49
CA THR A 35 18.30 30.25 -7.31
C THR A 35 18.69 29.70 -5.94
N GLY A 36 19.25 28.49 -5.90
CA GLY A 36 19.84 27.88 -4.72
C GLY A 36 21.32 27.57 -4.94
N VAL A 37 22.18 28.34 -4.28
CA VAL A 37 23.64 28.22 -4.29
C VAL A 37 24.09 27.25 -3.18
N GLY A 38 24.82 26.20 -3.57
CA GLY A 38 25.77 25.42 -2.74
C GLY A 38 25.19 24.38 -1.77
N PRO A 39 25.98 23.38 -1.31
CA PRO A 39 27.45 23.31 -1.32
C PRO A 39 28.05 22.14 -2.13
N ALA A 40 29.32 22.31 -2.49
CA ALA A 40 30.18 21.28 -3.05
C ALA A 40 30.30 20.08 -2.09
N ALA A 41 30.08 18.87 -2.63
CA ALA A 41 30.33 17.59 -1.98
C ALA A 41 31.30 16.76 -2.85
N PRO A 42 32.04 15.82 -2.25
CA PRO A 42 33.39 15.48 -2.66
C PRO A 42 33.44 14.54 -3.86
N LEU A 43 34.53 14.68 -4.60
CA LEU A 43 35.01 13.78 -5.64
C LEU A 43 35.25 12.39 -5.00
N LEU A 44 34.29 11.48 -5.10
CA LEU A 44 34.50 10.05 -4.83
C LEU A 44 34.90 9.37 -6.14
N ASP A 45 36.20 9.37 -6.33
CA ASP A 45 36.94 8.47 -7.19
C ASP A 45 36.83 7.05 -6.59
N HIS A 46 36.03 6.18 -7.20
CA HIS A 46 36.18 4.70 -7.19
C HIS A 46 35.01 4.06 -7.94
N VAL A 47 35.17 3.95 -9.26
CA VAL A 47 34.43 2.95 -10.05
C VAL A 47 35.00 1.58 -9.66
N PRO A 48 34.22 0.64 -9.10
CA PRO A 48 34.68 -0.73 -9.02
C PRO A 48 34.70 -1.26 -10.45
N THR A 49 35.88 -1.25 -11.07
CA THR A 49 36.14 -1.99 -12.28
C THR A 49 35.84 -3.46 -11.95
N GLN A 50 34.66 -3.93 -12.34
CA GLN A 50 34.34 -5.35 -12.30
C GLN A 50 35.37 -6.01 -13.19
N ARG A 51 36.39 -6.59 -12.55
CA ARG A 51 37.41 -7.43 -13.17
C ARG A 51 36.64 -8.59 -13.76
N SER A 52 36.29 -8.47 -15.04
CA SER A 52 35.86 -9.58 -15.87
C SER A 52 37.03 -10.54 -15.89
N VAL A 53 37.03 -11.48 -14.96
CA VAL A 53 37.83 -12.70 -15.04
C VAL A 53 37.19 -13.50 -16.17
N PHE A 54 37.52 -13.11 -17.40
CA PHE A 54 37.51 -14.08 -18.47
C PHE A 54 38.46 -15.19 -18.01
N PRO A 55 38.05 -16.46 -18.00
CA PRO A 55 39.04 -17.53 -17.98
C PRO A 55 39.96 -17.24 -19.17
N GLN A 56 41.22 -16.93 -18.90
CA GLN A 56 42.26 -17.10 -19.89
C GLN A 56 42.16 -18.57 -20.26
N ALA A 57 41.49 -18.85 -21.38
CA ALA A 57 41.81 -20.04 -22.14
C ALA A 57 43.31 -19.94 -22.34
N GLU A 58 44.04 -20.89 -21.74
CA GLU A 58 45.42 -21.12 -22.10
C GLU A 58 45.49 -21.09 -23.63
N PRO A 59 46.51 -20.46 -24.23
CA PRO A 59 46.74 -20.62 -25.64
C PRO A 59 46.95 -22.12 -25.83
N GLU A 60 45.90 -22.81 -26.26
CA GLU A 60 45.98 -24.12 -26.86
C GLU A 60 46.96 -23.89 -28.01
N THR A 61 48.19 -24.30 -27.76
CA THR A 61 49.25 -24.35 -28.74
C THR A 61 48.65 -25.12 -29.89
N LEU A 62 48.27 -24.38 -30.95
CA LEU A 62 48.04 -24.95 -32.25
C LEU A 62 49.35 -25.68 -32.57
N ASP A 63 49.37 -26.98 -32.31
CA ASP A 63 50.29 -27.89 -32.97
C ASP A 63 50.12 -27.58 -34.45
N ALA A 64 51.17 -26.96 -34.99
CA ALA A 64 51.30 -26.72 -36.41
C ALA A 64 50.97 -28.04 -37.10
N PRO A 65 50.05 -28.08 -38.08
CA PRO A 65 49.89 -29.28 -38.87
C PRO A 65 51.28 -29.65 -39.39
N ALA A 66 51.71 -30.87 -39.04
CA ALA A 66 52.99 -31.43 -39.42
C ALA A 66 53.27 -31.04 -40.86
N SER A 67 54.34 -30.26 -41.06
CA SER A 67 54.84 -29.95 -42.39
C SER A 67 55.08 -31.28 -43.07
N LEU A 68 54.24 -31.61 -44.05
CA LEU A 68 54.50 -32.72 -44.94
C LEU A 68 55.91 -32.50 -45.50
N PRO A 69 56.78 -33.53 -45.47
CA PRO A 69 58.14 -33.40 -45.95
C PRO A 69 58.10 -32.89 -47.40
N PRO A 70 59.02 -32.00 -47.81
CA PRO A 70 59.15 -31.64 -49.20
C PRO A 70 59.35 -32.94 -49.98
N THR A 71 58.38 -33.28 -50.83
CA THR A 71 58.58 -34.34 -51.81
C THR A 71 59.58 -33.77 -52.80
N THR A 72 60.86 -34.02 -52.54
CA THR A 72 61.96 -33.80 -53.46
C THR A 72 61.68 -34.65 -54.70
N VAL A 73 61.12 -34.02 -55.73
CA VAL A 73 61.07 -34.59 -57.07
C VAL A 73 62.52 -34.72 -57.52
N ALA A 74 63.04 -35.93 -57.45
CA ALA A 74 64.36 -36.27 -57.96
C ALA A 74 64.42 -35.93 -59.45
N GLU A 75 65.27 -34.98 -59.79
CA GLU A 75 65.67 -34.67 -61.16
C GLU A 75 66.34 -35.93 -61.76
N PRO A 76 65.83 -36.51 -62.87
CA PRO A 76 66.51 -37.62 -63.50
C PRO A 76 67.79 -37.13 -64.19
N ALA A 77 68.92 -37.72 -63.80
CA ALA A 77 70.23 -37.49 -64.39
C ALA A 77 70.24 -37.80 -65.91
N PRO A 78 70.98 -37.04 -66.73
CA PRO A 78 71.07 -37.30 -68.16
C PRO A 78 72.05 -38.46 -68.42
N ASP A 79 71.52 -39.65 -68.74
CA ASP A 79 72.32 -40.78 -69.19
C ASP A 79 72.74 -40.57 -70.67
N ARG A 80 74.05 -40.43 -70.88
CA ARG A 80 74.69 -40.27 -72.18
C ARG A 80 74.96 -41.65 -72.77
N ARG A 81 74.16 -42.08 -73.76
CA ARG A 81 74.59 -43.11 -74.72
C ARG A 81 74.45 -42.66 -76.18
N ARG A 82 75.61 -42.57 -76.82
CA ARG A 82 75.83 -42.39 -78.26
C ARG A 82 75.29 -43.61 -79.02
N GLY A 83 74.50 -43.36 -80.06
CA GLY A 83 74.18 -44.31 -81.13
C GLY A 83 73.87 -43.54 -82.41
N ARG A 84 74.74 -43.68 -83.41
CA ARG A 84 74.58 -43.12 -84.76
C ARG A 84 73.53 -43.94 -85.54
N ALA A 85 72.82 -43.25 -86.44
CA ALA A 85 72.06 -43.73 -87.62
C ALA A 85 70.53 -43.47 -87.56
N GLY A 86 70.00 -42.84 -88.60
CA GLY A 86 68.55 -42.71 -88.83
C GLY A 86 68.07 -41.26 -89.00
N LEU A 87 68.48 -40.62 -90.08
CA LEU A 87 67.94 -39.36 -90.57
C LEU A 87 66.54 -39.64 -91.15
N ILE A 88 65.59 -38.71 -90.96
CA ILE A 88 64.20 -38.69 -91.49
C ILE A 88 63.15 -39.37 -90.57
N VAL A 89 62.61 -38.60 -89.61
CA VAL A 89 61.21 -38.51 -89.06
C VAL A 89 61.30 -37.69 -87.76
N VAL A 90 61.56 -36.38 -87.86
CA VAL A 90 61.74 -35.48 -86.68
C VAL A 90 60.71 -34.35 -86.63
N ALA A 91 59.85 -34.20 -87.65
CA ALA A 91 58.83 -33.14 -87.68
C ALA A 91 57.45 -33.52 -87.08
N VAL A 92 57.19 -34.80 -86.79
CA VAL A 92 55.86 -35.27 -86.33
C VAL A 92 55.81 -35.57 -84.82
N THR A 93 56.92 -35.99 -84.21
CA THR A 93 56.99 -36.33 -82.78
C THR A 93 57.09 -35.09 -81.86
N VAL A 94 57.69 -34.00 -82.32
CA VAL A 94 57.73 -32.72 -81.57
C VAL A 94 56.36 -32.03 -81.55
N SER A 95 55.56 -32.15 -82.62
CA SER A 95 54.19 -31.63 -82.66
C SER A 95 53.21 -32.42 -81.77
N GLY A 96 53.37 -33.76 -81.69
CA GLY A 96 52.58 -34.60 -80.78
C GLY A 96 52.84 -34.32 -79.30
N ALA A 97 54.10 -34.05 -78.92
CA ALA A 97 54.46 -33.69 -77.55
C ALA A 97 53.91 -32.31 -77.13
N LEU A 98 53.85 -31.34 -78.05
CA LEU A 98 53.27 -30.02 -77.79
C LEU A 98 51.73 -30.06 -77.65
N ILE A 99 51.05 -30.95 -78.39
CA ILE A 99 49.60 -31.16 -78.25
C ILE A 99 49.28 -31.89 -76.93
N ALA A 100 50.07 -32.89 -76.53
CA ALA A 100 49.88 -33.56 -75.23
C ALA A 100 50.14 -32.61 -74.04
N ALA A 101 51.15 -31.74 -74.13
CA ALA A 101 51.45 -30.75 -73.10
C ALA A 101 50.34 -29.68 -72.97
N SER A 102 49.71 -29.25 -74.07
CA SER A 102 48.61 -28.27 -74.02
C SER A 102 47.34 -28.84 -73.39
N ILE A 103 47.04 -30.13 -73.60
CA ILE A 103 45.93 -30.82 -72.95
C ILE A 103 46.16 -30.93 -71.43
N VAL A 104 47.38 -31.27 -71.00
CA VAL A 104 47.74 -31.33 -69.57
C VAL A 104 47.63 -29.95 -68.92
N VAL A 105 48.13 -28.90 -69.58
CA VAL A 105 48.02 -27.51 -69.07
C VAL A 105 46.56 -27.03 -69.04
N ALA A 106 45.75 -27.38 -70.04
CA ALA A 106 44.32 -27.05 -70.06
C ALA A 106 43.55 -27.78 -68.94
N HIS A 107 43.87 -29.05 -68.70
CA HIS A 107 43.28 -29.83 -67.62
C HIS A 107 43.67 -29.29 -66.24
N ASP A 108 44.95 -29.01 -66.01
CA ASP A 108 45.47 -28.42 -64.76
C ASP A 108 44.85 -27.04 -64.47
N ARG A 109 44.62 -26.22 -65.52
CA ARG A 109 43.84 -24.97 -65.38
C ARG A 109 42.39 -25.22 -64.99
N ALA A 110 41.72 -26.20 -65.60
CA ALA A 110 40.34 -26.53 -65.27
C ALA A 110 40.19 -27.03 -63.83
N VAL A 111 41.12 -27.88 -63.35
CA VAL A 111 41.17 -28.34 -61.95
C VAL A 111 41.35 -27.17 -60.99
N ARG A 112 42.32 -26.28 -61.23
CA ARG A 112 42.53 -25.09 -60.37
C ARG A 112 41.33 -24.13 -60.36
N ILE A 113 40.59 -24.01 -61.46
CA ILE A 113 39.35 -23.22 -61.49
C ILE A 113 38.28 -23.88 -60.63
N ALA A 114 38.08 -25.20 -60.77
CA ALA A 114 37.11 -25.94 -59.97
C ALA A 114 37.43 -25.90 -58.47
N GLU A 115 38.71 -26.01 -58.09
CA GLU A 115 39.16 -25.88 -56.71
C GLU A 115 38.88 -24.49 -56.13
N ARG A 116 39.15 -23.42 -56.89
CA ARG A 116 38.82 -22.05 -56.48
C ARG A 116 37.32 -21.85 -56.31
N GLN A 117 36.51 -22.33 -57.25
CA GLN A 117 35.06 -22.27 -57.14
C GLN A 117 34.55 -23.03 -55.90
N ALA A 118 35.09 -24.23 -55.62
CA ALA A 118 34.74 -24.97 -54.42
C ALA A 118 35.15 -24.24 -53.13
N ALA A 119 36.31 -23.57 -53.12
CA ALA A 119 36.74 -22.74 -52.00
C ALA A 119 35.84 -21.52 -51.81
N ASP A 120 35.45 -20.83 -52.90
CA ASP A 120 34.53 -19.69 -52.87
C ASP A 120 33.15 -20.10 -52.34
N ILE A 121 32.64 -21.27 -52.74
CA ILE A 121 31.38 -21.84 -52.24
C ILE A 121 31.45 -22.11 -50.73
N ARG A 122 32.53 -22.72 -50.24
CA ARG A 122 32.73 -22.96 -48.79
C ARG A 122 32.78 -21.66 -48.02
N LEU A 123 33.53 -20.67 -48.52
CA LEU A 123 33.63 -19.36 -47.89
C LEU A 123 32.29 -18.63 -47.87
N ALA A 124 31.49 -18.74 -48.94
CA ALA A 124 30.14 -18.18 -48.98
C ALA A 124 29.21 -18.87 -47.97
N ALA A 125 29.29 -20.20 -47.84
CA ALA A 125 28.53 -20.96 -46.85
C ALA A 125 28.93 -20.60 -45.41
N ASP A 126 30.23 -20.46 -45.13
CA ASP A 126 30.74 -20.06 -43.82
C ASP A 126 30.29 -18.64 -43.45
N ARG A 127 30.30 -17.69 -44.41
CA ARG A 127 29.77 -16.34 -44.18
C ARG A 127 28.27 -16.35 -43.90
N ALA A 128 27.49 -17.12 -44.66
CA ALA A 128 26.05 -17.25 -44.41
C ALA A 128 25.76 -17.87 -43.03
N ALA A 129 26.56 -18.85 -42.61
CA ALA A 129 26.47 -19.43 -41.26
C ALA A 129 26.81 -18.41 -40.17
N GLN A 130 27.88 -17.62 -40.34
CA GLN A 130 28.27 -16.57 -39.39
C GLN A 130 27.21 -15.46 -39.29
N GLU A 131 26.62 -15.04 -40.41
CA GLU A 131 25.54 -14.04 -40.42
C GLU A 131 24.27 -14.57 -39.73
N SER A 132 23.92 -15.84 -39.98
CA SER A 132 22.84 -16.52 -39.28
C SER A 132 23.10 -16.59 -37.77
N ASP A 133 24.30 -17.02 -37.35
CA ASP A 133 24.68 -17.10 -35.94
C ASP A 133 24.67 -15.73 -35.25
N PHE A 134 25.17 -14.69 -35.93
CA PHE A 134 25.13 -13.32 -35.43
C PHE A 134 23.67 -12.85 -35.26
N SER A 135 22.83 -13.06 -36.27
CA SER A 135 21.42 -12.68 -36.23
C SER A 135 20.66 -13.40 -35.10
N ALA A 136 20.94 -14.69 -34.87
CA ALA A 136 20.36 -15.48 -33.80
C ALA A 136 20.78 -14.96 -32.41
N ARG A 137 22.08 -14.67 -32.22
CA ARG A 137 22.59 -14.08 -30.96
C ARG A 137 22.00 -12.70 -30.71
N TYR A 138 21.88 -11.86 -31.75
CA TYR A 138 21.29 -10.54 -31.66
C TYR A 138 19.80 -10.60 -31.30
N ALA A 139 19.03 -11.50 -31.93
CA ALA A 139 17.63 -11.73 -31.58
C ALA A 139 17.47 -12.24 -30.14
N ALA A 140 18.33 -13.16 -29.69
CA ALA A 140 18.33 -13.65 -28.31
C ALA A 140 18.63 -12.54 -27.29
N GLN A 141 19.59 -11.65 -27.60
CA GLN A 141 19.91 -10.48 -26.77
C GLN A 141 18.73 -9.49 -26.68
N GLN A 142 18.06 -9.21 -27.80
CA GLN A 142 16.85 -8.37 -27.80
C GLN A 142 15.73 -8.99 -26.97
N ALA A 143 15.46 -10.30 -27.14
CA ALA A 143 14.45 -11.00 -26.37
C ALA A 143 14.74 -10.98 -24.87
N ALA A 144 16.00 -11.17 -24.47
CA ALA A 144 16.43 -11.08 -23.08
C ALA A 144 16.25 -9.65 -22.51
N ALA A 145 16.60 -8.62 -23.27
CA ALA A 145 16.41 -7.22 -22.87
C ALA A 145 14.92 -6.87 -22.68
N THR A 146 14.05 -7.33 -23.58
CA THR A 146 12.60 -7.17 -23.46
C THR A 146 12.02 -7.95 -22.27
N ALA A 147 12.49 -9.18 -22.04
CA ALA A 147 12.06 -9.96 -20.87
C ALA A 147 12.45 -9.28 -19.55
N TRP A 148 13.68 -8.76 -19.48
CA TRP A 148 14.16 -8.01 -18.32
C TRP A 148 13.35 -6.73 -18.06
N SER A 149 13.09 -5.93 -19.10
CA SER A 149 12.31 -4.70 -18.95
C SER A 149 10.87 -4.98 -18.50
N ASN A 150 10.24 -6.03 -19.02
CA ASN A 150 8.92 -6.49 -18.60
C ASN A 150 8.90 -6.96 -17.14
N ALA A 151 9.91 -7.72 -16.72
CA ALA A 151 10.04 -8.17 -15.33
C ALA A 151 10.22 -7.00 -14.36
N LEU A 152 11.04 -6.02 -14.72
CA LEU A 152 11.23 -4.80 -13.93
C LEU A 152 9.93 -3.99 -13.81
N ALA A 153 9.21 -3.79 -14.92
CA ALA A 153 7.94 -3.09 -14.91
C ALA A 153 6.87 -3.82 -14.07
N ALA A 154 6.83 -5.16 -14.13
CA ALA A 154 5.94 -5.96 -13.30
C ALA A 154 6.27 -5.84 -11.81
N ALA A 155 7.55 -5.94 -11.43
CA ALA A 155 7.99 -5.77 -10.05
C ALA A 155 7.61 -4.39 -9.49
N ARG A 156 7.81 -3.31 -10.26
CA ARG A 156 7.40 -1.95 -9.88
C ARG A 156 5.91 -1.83 -9.64
N ARG A 157 5.06 -2.39 -10.52
CA ARG A 157 3.60 -2.41 -10.32
C ARG A 157 3.22 -3.15 -9.04
N THR A 158 3.84 -4.29 -8.76
CA THR A 158 3.59 -5.06 -7.53
C THR A 158 3.97 -4.27 -6.27
N ALA A 159 5.13 -3.61 -6.27
CA ALA A 159 5.55 -2.78 -5.13
C ALA A 159 4.59 -1.60 -4.88
N LEU A 160 4.17 -0.90 -5.95
CA LEU A 160 3.21 0.20 -5.84
C LEU A 160 1.82 -0.27 -5.40
N ALA A 161 1.37 -1.44 -5.87
CA ALA A 161 0.12 -2.04 -5.41
C ALA A 161 0.18 -2.38 -3.90
N ALA A 162 1.27 -3.00 -3.44
CA ALA A 162 1.47 -3.29 -2.02
C ALA A 162 1.50 -2.01 -1.16
N ALA A 163 2.13 -0.94 -1.64
CA ALA A 163 2.14 0.37 -0.98
C ALA A 163 0.73 1.00 -0.88
N ALA A 164 -0.06 0.91 -1.95
CA ALA A 164 -1.44 1.39 -1.97
C ALA A 164 -2.34 0.60 -1.00
N ASP A 165 -2.25 -0.73 -1.00
CA ASP A 165 -2.96 -1.59 -0.05
C ASP A 165 -2.58 -1.26 1.40
N GLY A 166 -1.29 -1.04 1.67
CA GLY A 166 -0.81 -0.60 2.98
C GLY A 166 -1.42 0.75 3.41
N THR A 167 -1.55 1.69 2.49
CA THR A 167 -2.19 3.00 2.75
C THR A 167 -3.68 2.84 3.05
N GLN A 168 -4.39 1.95 2.34
CA GLN A 168 -5.77 1.64 2.63
C GLN A 168 -5.95 1.01 4.02
N GLN A 169 -5.00 0.18 4.47
CA GLN A 169 -5.06 -0.37 5.83
C GLN A 169 -4.83 0.71 6.90
N LEU A 170 -3.93 1.66 6.66
CA LEU A 170 -3.73 2.80 7.56
C LEU A 170 -4.99 3.66 7.72
N THR A 171 -5.76 3.86 6.65
CA THR A 171 -7.01 4.64 6.75
C THR A 171 -8.13 3.87 7.46
N ALA A 172 -8.13 2.54 7.40
CA ALA A 172 -9.10 1.69 8.10
C ALA A 172 -8.78 1.50 9.60
N ALA A 173 -7.52 1.62 10.01
CA ALA A 173 -7.04 1.29 11.35
C ALA A 173 -6.75 2.54 12.20
N VAL A 174 -7.80 3.32 12.48
CA VAL A 174 -7.69 4.64 13.14
C VAL A 174 -7.22 4.55 14.60
N HIS A 175 -7.40 3.41 15.26
CA HIS A 175 -7.06 3.20 16.67
C HIS A 175 -5.88 2.24 16.86
N ALA A 176 -5.19 1.87 15.77
CA ALA A 176 -4.01 1.03 15.85
C ALA A 176 -2.87 1.71 16.63
N ASP A 177 -2.00 0.88 17.21
CA ASP A 177 -0.82 1.34 17.95
C ASP A 177 0.05 2.28 17.07
N PRO A 178 0.41 3.49 17.55
CA PRO A 178 1.19 4.45 16.78
C PRO A 178 2.55 3.92 16.28
N THR A 179 3.18 3.00 17.02
CA THR A 179 4.46 2.38 16.62
C THR A 179 4.29 1.42 15.44
N LEU A 180 3.17 0.69 15.39
CA LEU A 180 2.83 -0.19 14.28
C LEU A 180 2.42 0.61 13.04
N VAL A 181 1.68 1.71 13.24
CA VAL A 181 1.35 2.68 12.19
C VAL A 181 2.64 3.24 11.57
N ALA A 182 3.59 3.69 12.39
CA ALA A 182 4.88 4.20 11.91
C ALA A 182 5.70 3.13 11.15
N ALA A 183 5.69 1.88 11.62
CA ALA A 183 6.36 0.77 10.95
C ALA A 183 5.76 0.47 9.56
N LEU A 184 4.42 0.49 9.44
CA LEU A 184 3.74 0.33 8.15
C LEU A 184 4.01 1.51 7.22
N GLN A 185 3.98 2.75 7.72
CA GLN A 185 4.36 3.94 6.94
C GLN A 185 5.79 3.86 6.40
N ALA A 186 6.75 3.40 7.22
CA ALA A 186 8.13 3.22 6.80
C ALA A 186 8.26 2.13 5.71
N ALA A 187 7.54 1.01 5.84
CA ALA A 187 7.53 -0.04 4.83
C ALA A 187 6.90 0.41 3.49
N ILE A 188 5.80 1.17 3.54
CA ILE A 188 5.18 1.80 2.36
C ILE A 188 6.16 2.77 1.70
N GLY A 189 6.85 3.59 2.49
CA GLY A 189 7.86 4.53 2.01
C GLY A 189 9.02 3.82 1.32
N LEU A 190 9.54 2.73 1.89
CA LEU A 190 10.59 1.91 1.30
C LEU A 190 10.13 1.24 -0.01
N ALA A 191 8.95 0.62 -0.04
CA ALA A 191 8.41 0.01 -1.26
C ALA A 191 8.26 1.04 -2.39
N THR A 192 7.77 2.24 -2.06
CA THR A 192 7.59 3.33 -3.03
C THR A 192 8.94 3.88 -3.54
N SER A 193 9.89 4.12 -2.63
CA SER A 193 11.20 4.67 -3.02
C SER A 193 12.04 3.67 -3.81
N THR A 194 12.06 2.39 -3.43
CA THR A 194 12.74 1.32 -4.18
C THR A 194 12.10 1.11 -5.55
N ALA A 195 10.78 1.23 -5.69
CA ALA A 195 10.11 1.14 -6.99
C ALA A 195 10.47 2.31 -7.92
N ALA A 196 10.68 3.52 -7.37
CA ALA A 196 11.06 4.72 -8.11
C ALA A 196 12.54 4.78 -8.48
N ASP A 197 13.40 4.03 -7.78
CA ASP A 197 14.84 3.98 -8.03
C ASP A 197 15.14 3.33 -9.41
N PRO A 198 15.80 4.04 -10.34
CA PRO A 198 16.18 3.48 -11.63
C PRO A 198 17.28 2.40 -11.52
N SER A 199 18.03 2.37 -10.42
CA SER A 199 19.12 1.43 -10.16
C SER A 199 18.71 0.19 -9.37
N ALA A 200 17.49 0.16 -8.81
CA ALA A 200 17.00 -0.98 -8.05
C ALA A 200 16.81 -2.23 -8.92
N SER A 201 17.25 -3.38 -8.41
CA SER A 201 17.07 -4.66 -9.08
C SER A 201 15.65 -5.19 -8.92
N VAL A 202 15.24 -6.14 -9.78
CA VAL A 202 13.95 -6.85 -9.64
C VAL A 202 13.82 -7.52 -8.27
N ALA A 203 14.93 -8.03 -7.71
CA ALA A 203 14.95 -8.68 -6.40
C ALA A 203 14.71 -7.67 -5.28
N ASP A 204 15.35 -6.50 -5.32
CA ASP A 204 15.19 -5.44 -4.31
C ASP A 204 13.75 -4.91 -4.30
N ILE A 205 13.18 -4.65 -5.48
CA ILE A 205 11.79 -4.18 -5.61
C ILE A 205 10.82 -5.22 -5.06
N SER A 206 11.04 -6.51 -5.38
CA SER A 206 10.19 -7.59 -4.88
C SER A 206 10.31 -7.79 -3.37
N ALA A 207 11.51 -7.66 -2.82
CA ALA A 207 11.75 -7.73 -1.38
C ALA A 207 11.10 -6.56 -0.63
N ALA A 208 11.21 -5.34 -1.16
CA ALA A 208 10.56 -4.15 -0.60
C ALA A 208 9.02 -4.29 -0.61
N ALA A 209 8.45 -4.80 -1.71
CA ALA A 209 7.02 -5.10 -1.80
C ALA A 209 6.56 -6.13 -0.74
N ALA A 210 7.30 -7.23 -0.60
CA ALA A 210 7.00 -8.26 0.39
C ALA A 210 7.13 -7.75 1.85
N GLY A 211 8.02 -6.78 2.08
CA GLY A 211 8.22 -6.14 3.38
C GLY A 211 6.99 -5.40 3.94
N VAL A 212 6.02 -5.03 3.10
CA VAL A 212 4.80 -4.33 3.54
C VAL A 212 3.83 -5.24 4.29
N ALA A 213 3.79 -6.55 3.96
CA ALA A 213 2.73 -7.45 4.42
C ALA A 213 2.71 -7.70 5.94
N ALA A 214 3.87 -7.77 6.59
CA ALA A 214 3.95 -8.04 8.03
C ALA A 214 3.49 -6.83 8.89
N PRO A 215 3.98 -5.60 8.68
CA PRO A 215 3.47 -4.41 9.35
C PRO A 215 1.96 -4.17 9.10
N ALA A 216 1.51 -4.40 7.86
CA ALA A 216 0.10 -4.35 7.46
C ALA A 216 -0.79 -5.26 8.36
N LYS A 217 -0.39 -6.53 8.50
CA LYS A 217 -1.08 -7.47 9.39
C LYS A 217 -1.05 -7.02 10.85
N ALA A 218 0.07 -6.50 11.33
CA ALA A 218 0.21 -6.04 12.72
C ALA A 218 -0.75 -4.88 13.04
N VAL A 219 -0.86 -3.89 12.14
CA VAL A 219 -1.82 -2.78 12.25
C VAL A 219 -3.26 -3.30 12.31
N THR A 220 -3.62 -4.23 11.43
CA THR A 220 -4.97 -4.83 11.40
C THR A 220 -5.29 -5.57 12.72
N VAL A 221 -4.33 -6.32 13.26
CA VAL A 221 -4.49 -7.01 14.55
C VAL A 221 -4.64 -6.03 15.70
N SER A 222 -3.89 -4.93 15.69
CA SER A 222 -3.99 -3.87 16.71
C SER A 222 -5.36 -3.21 16.71
N GLU A 223 -5.91 -2.88 15.54
CA GLU A 223 -7.26 -2.32 15.41
C GLU A 223 -8.31 -3.31 15.94
N ALA A 224 -8.22 -4.58 15.56
CA ALA A 224 -9.14 -5.61 16.06
C ALA A 224 -9.04 -5.79 17.58
N ALA A 225 -7.85 -5.70 18.17
CA ALA A 225 -7.65 -5.77 19.61
C ALA A 225 -8.30 -4.57 20.33
N TRP A 226 -8.18 -3.36 19.77
CA TRP A 226 -8.87 -2.17 20.28
C TRP A 226 -10.40 -2.35 20.22
N GLN A 227 -10.94 -2.82 19.09
CA GLN A 227 -12.38 -3.06 18.94
C GLN A 227 -12.90 -4.09 19.96
N ALA A 228 -12.15 -5.16 20.21
CA ALA A 228 -12.50 -6.16 21.21
C ALA A 228 -12.49 -5.58 22.64
N ALA A 229 -11.50 -4.74 22.96
CA ALA A 229 -11.43 -4.05 24.25
C ALA A 229 -12.60 -3.07 24.44
N ASP A 230 -12.98 -2.33 23.40
CA ASP A 230 -14.11 -1.40 23.46
C ASP A 230 -15.45 -2.12 23.63
N GLN A 231 -15.66 -3.23 22.92
CA GLN A 231 -16.84 -4.07 23.10
C GLN A 231 -16.92 -4.64 24.53
N ALA A 232 -15.79 -5.08 25.10
CA ALA A 232 -15.74 -5.56 26.48
C ALA A 232 -16.08 -4.45 27.49
N ARG A 233 -15.58 -3.22 27.27
CA ARG A 233 -15.94 -2.04 28.06
C ARG A 233 -17.45 -1.79 28.01
N ILE A 234 -18.04 -1.75 26.82
CA ILE A 234 -19.49 -1.55 26.62
C ILE A 234 -20.30 -2.63 27.34
N ALA A 235 -19.88 -3.90 27.24
CA ALA A 235 -20.56 -5.00 27.91
C ALA A 235 -20.49 -4.87 29.45
N ALA A 236 -19.35 -4.46 29.99
CA ALA A 236 -19.20 -4.20 31.43
C ALA A 236 -20.10 -3.04 31.89
N GLU A 237 -20.19 -1.96 31.11
CA GLU A 237 -21.08 -0.82 31.39
C GLU A 237 -22.55 -1.25 31.39
N GLN A 238 -22.97 -2.08 30.42
CA GLN A 238 -24.33 -2.62 30.37
C GLN A 238 -24.66 -3.53 31.57
N GLN A 239 -23.70 -4.36 31.99
CA GLN A 239 -23.86 -5.21 33.18
C GLN A 239 -23.97 -4.36 34.46
N ALA A 240 -23.13 -3.35 34.61
CA ALA A 240 -23.19 -2.42 35.74
C ALA A 240 -24.53 -1.67 35.78
N ALA A 241 -25.02 -1.20 34.63
CA ALA A 241 -26.32 -0.56 34.52
C ALA A 241 -27.48 -1.50 34.89
N ALA A 242 -27.42 -2.77 34.45
CA ALA A 242 -28.42 -3.78 34.80
C ALA A 242 -28.44 -4.10 36.31
N GLN A 243 -27.27 -4.18 36.94
CA GLN A 243 -27.16 -4.39 38.40
C GLN A 243 -27.72 -3.20 39.18
N ALA A 244 -27.38 -1.97 38.79
CA ALA A 244 -27.92 -0.77 39.41
C ALA A 244 -29.46 -0.72 39.30
N ALA A 245 -30.02 -1.06 38.14
CA ALA A 245 -31.47 -1.14 37.94
C ALA A 245 -32.13 -2.22 38.82
N ALA A 246 -31.47 -3.37 39.02
CA ALA A 246 -31.97 -4.44 39.89
C ALA A 246 -32.00 -4.01 41.37
N VAL A 247 -30.95 -3.34 41.85
CA VAL A 247 -30.87 -2.81 43.23
C VAL A 247 -31.96 -1.76 43.45
N ALA A 248 -32.17 -0.85 42.49
CA ALA A 248 -33.23 0.16 42.57
C ALA A 248 -34.64 -0.47 42.65
N LYS A 249 -34.91 -1.51 41.85
CA LYS A 249 -36.18 -2.26 41.91
C LYS A 249 -36.37 -2.95 43.27
N ALA A 250 -35.32 -3.55 43.82
CA ALA A 250 -35.38 -4.20 45.14
C ALA A 250 -35.65 -3.19 46.27
N ALA A 251 -35.04 -2.00 46.20
CA ALA A 251 -35.28 -0.93 47.16
C ALA A 251 -36.73 -0.41 47.10
N ALA A 252 -37.30 -0.28 45.89
CA ALA A 252 -38.68 0.14 45.70
C ALA A 252 -39.73 -0.89 46.19
N ALA A 253 -39.37 -2.17 46.24
CA ALA A 253 -40.26 -3.24 46.68
C ALA A 253 -40.34 -3.40 48.22
N GLN A 254 -39.46 -2.75 48.99
CA GLN A 254 -39.53 -2.84 50.45
C GLN A 254 -40.75 -2.07 50.98
N PRO A 255 -41.68 -2.73 51.71
CA PRO A 255 -42.86 -2.08 52.24
C PRO A 255 -42.45 -1.01 53.25
N VAL A 256 -42.89 0.23 53.02
CA VAL A 256 -42.72 1.33 53.97
C VAL A 256 -43.47 0.96 55.25
N VAL A 257 -42.75 0.46 56.24
CA VAL A 257 -43.30 0.22 57.57
C VAL A 257 -43.65 1.59 58.15
N LYS A 258 -44.94 1.96 58.11
CA LYS A 258 -45.48 3.17 58.73
C LYS A 258 -45.27 3.07 60.24
N LYS A 259 -44.16 3.63 60.73
CA LYS A 259 -43.91 3.77 62.17
C LYS A 259 -44.76 4.94 62.69
N PRO A 260 -45.58 4.76 63.75
CA PRO A 260 -46.39 5.83 64.28
C PRO A 260 -45.52 6.95 64.86
N VAL A 261 -45.84 8.18 64.46
CA VAL A 261 -45.12 9.41 64.82
C VAL A 261 -45.48 9.80 66.25
N ALA A 262 -44.51 9.76 67.16
CA ALA A 262 -44.55 10.46 68.44
C ALA A 262 -43.59 11.65 68.39
N THR A 263 -44.16 12.85 68.43
CA THR A 263 -43.46 14.14 68.43
C THR A 263 -42.67 14.36 69.72
N LYS A 264 -41.35 14.49 69.62
CA LYS A 264 -40.53 15.22 70.60
C LYS A 264 -39.29 15.83 69.93
N PRO A 265 -39.00 17.13 70.14
CA PRO A 265 -37.80 17.76 69.62
C PRO A 265 -36.62 17.50 70.56
N VAL A 266 -35.54 16.91 70.04
CA VAL A 266 -34.26 16.83 70.77
C VAL A 266 -33.15 17.29 69.84
N THR A 267 -32.60 18.45 70.18
CA THR A 267 -31.30 18.97 69.78
C THR A 267 -30.20 18.02 70.27
N SER A 268 -29.42 17.42 69.37
CA SER A 268 -28.16 16.79 69.74
C SER A 268 -27.17 16.86 68.59
N SER A 269 -26.11 17.61 68.84
CA SER A 269 -24.91 17.75 68.03
C SER A 269 -24.12 16.44 68.07
N GLY A 270 -24.00 15.76 66.93
CA GLY A 270 -23.24 14.52 66.80
C GLY A 270 -22.39 14.56 65.53
N THR A 271 -21.13 14.96 65.69
CA THR A 271 -20.13 15.05 64.64
C THR A 271 -19.67 13.64 64.24
N VAL A 272 -20.02 13.20 63.02
CA VAL A 272 -19.54 11.95 62.42
C VAL A 272 -18.26 12.23 61.64
N PRO A 273 -17.20 11.40 61.73
CA PRO A 273 -15.95 11.65 61.04
C PRO A 273 -16.13 11.49 59.53
N ALA A 274 -15.77 12.53 58.79
CA ALA A 274 -15.78 12.58 57.34
C ALA A 274 -14.73 11.64 56.75
N PRO A 275 -15.05 10.81 55.73
CA PRO A 275 -14.04 10.14 54.94
C PRO A 275 -13.18 11.19 54.21
N SER A 276 -11.91 11.23 54.56
CA SER A 276 -10.89 12.04 53.89
C SER A 276 -10.67 11.59 52.46
N GLY A 277 -10.59 12.55 51.53
CA GLY A 277 -9.74 12.40 50.34
C GLY A 277 -10.40 12.47 48.96
N GLY A 278 -11.16 13.52 48.69
CA GLY A 278 -11.55 13.91 47.34
C GLY A 278 -12.36 15.19 47.38
N THR A 279 -11.76 16.32 47.04
CA THR A 279 -12.50 17.59 46.92
C THR A 279 -13.48 17.48 45.76
N VAL A 280 -14.73 17.14 46.05
CA VAL A 280 -15.83 17.24 45.09
C VAL A 280 -15.94 18.72 44.71
N GLN A 281 -15.75 19.01 43.42
CA GLN A 281 -15.97 20.34 42.87
C GLN A 281 -17.45 20.72 43.12
N PRO A 282 -17.74 21.83 43.82
CA PRO A 282 -19.13 22.25 43.98
C PRO A 282 -19.70 22.65 42.63
N ILE A 283 -20.97 22.30 42.38
CA ILE A 283 -21.70 22.78 41.20
C ILE A 283 -21.71 24.32 41.25
N PRO A 284 -21.19 25.02 40.22
CA PRO A 284 -21.16 26.48 40.21
C PRO A 284 -22.55 27.10 40.36
N ALA A 285 -22.60 28.36 40.79
CA ALA A 285 -23.85 29.11 40.86
C ALA A 285 -24.54 29.14 39.49
N GLY A 286 -25.82 28.76 39.44
CA GLY A 286 -26.60 28.63 38.21
C GLY A 286 -26.53 27.26 37.53
N GLY A 287 -25.68 26.35 38.02
CA GLY A 287 -25.71 24.94 37.62
C GLY A 287 -26.92 24.20 38.22
N LEU A 288 -27.26 23.07 37.60
CA LEU A 288 -28.38 22.22 38.00
C LEU A 288 -27.86 20.90 38.58
N VAL A 289 -28.35 20.53 39.76
CA VAL A 289 -28.10 19.20 40.34
C VAL A 289 -28.84 18.14 39.53
N CYS A 290 -28.16 17.04 39.21
CA CYS A 290 -28.76 15.86 38.59
C CYS A 290 -29.31 14.96 39.71
N PRO A 291 -30.64 14.93 39.98
CA PRO A 291 -31.15 14.30 41.19
C PRO A 291 -30.88 12.80 41.21
N GLY A 292 -30.15 12.32 42.21
CA GLY A 292 -29.77 10.91 42.34
C GLY A 292 -28.51 10.52 41.57
N ALA A 293 -27.82 11.48 40.96
CA ALA A 293 -26.49 11.24 40.42
C ALA A 293 -25.45 11.01 41.52
N PRO A 294 -24.51 10.06 41.33
CA PRO A 294 -23.38 9.92 42.23
C PRO A 294 -22.49 11.17 42.18
N VAL A 295 -21.81 11.43 43.28
CA VAL A 295 -20.77 12.47 43.40
C VAL A 295 -19.44 11.81 43.75
N GLY A 296 -18.34 12.34 43.23
CA GLY A 296 -16.98 11.88 43.50
C GLY A 296 -16.39 10.97 42.41
N ALA A 297 -15.58 10.01 42.83
CA ALA A 297 -14.74 9.19 41.95
C ALA A 297 -15.54 8.21 41.07
N GLY A 298 -14.85 7.60 40.09
CA GLY A 298 -15.46 6.63 39.16
C GLY A 298 -16.05 7.27 37.90
N VAL A 299 -15.66 8.51 37.62
CA VAL A 299 -15.93 9.21 36.38
C VAL A 299 -14.97 8.73 35.30
N GLY A 300 -15.48 8.56 34.08
CA GLY A 300 -14.62 8.45 32.90
C GLY A 300 -15.37 8.90 31.66
N GLU A 301 -14.59 9.36 30.68
CA GLU A 301 -15.07 9.60 29.34
C GLU A 301 -15.92 8.43 28.81
N SER A 302 -17.08 8.75 28.25
CA SER A 302 -17.89 7.76 27.55
C SER A 302 -18.80 8.39 26.50
N SER A 303 -19.25 7.58 25.55
CA SER A 303 -20.42 7.85 24.71
C SER A 303 -20.38 9.12 23.84
N TYR A 304 -19.26 9.80 23.63
CA TYR A 304 -19.23 11.02 22.78
C TYR A 304 -19.68 10.72 21.34
N SER A 305 -19.21 9.61 20.75
CA SER A 305 -19.57 9.19 19.39
C SER A 305 -21.05 8.81 19.30
N ALA A 306 -21.55 8.10 20.32
CA ALA A 306 -22.95 7.72 20.43
C ALA A 306 -23.89 8.93 20.60
N ILE A 307 -23.51 9.92 21.40
CA ILE A 307 -24.25 11.19 21.55
C ILE A 307 -24.35 11.89 20.19
N GLY A 308 -23.23 12.03 19.46
CA GLY A 308 -23.23 12.66 18.14
C GLY A 308 -24.09 11.90 17.12
N ALA A 309 -23.96 10.58 17.07
CA ALA A 309 -24.77 9.75 16.20
C ALA A 309 -26.27 9.91 16.51
N ALA A 310 -26.65 9.95 17.79
CA ALA A 310 -28.03 10.13 18.20
C ALA A 310 -28.58 11.53 17.88
N ILE A 311 -27.78 12.59 18.02
CA ILE A 311 -28.16 13.94 17.56
C ILE A 311 -28.40 13.94 16.05
N ASN A 312 -27.51 13.33 15.26
CA ASN A 312 -27.67 13.25 13.80
C ASN A 312 -28.89 12.40 13.39
N ALA A 313 -29.17 11.31 14.09
CA ALA A 313 -30.37 10.51 13.86
C ALA A 313 -31.66 11.31 14.16
N TRP A 314 -31.68 12.06 15.26
CA TRP A 314 -32.80 12.95 15.60
C TRP A 314 -32.97 14.05 14.55
N ARG A 315 -31.87 14.69 14.12
CA ARG A 315 -31.86 15.70 13.04
C ARG A 315 -32.38 15.15 11.73
N ALA A 316 -32.02 13.93 11.36
CA ALA A 316 -32.53 13.28 10.16
C ALA A 316 -34.06 13.12 10.21
N GLY A 317 -34.63 12.81 11.38
CA GLY A 317 -36.08 12.79 11.61
C GLY A 317 -36.76 14.17 11.46
N GLN A 318 -35.99 15.26 11.50
CA GLN A 318 -36.44 16.63 11.24
C GLN A 318 -36.14 17.10 9.81
N GLY A 319 -35.63 16.21 8.94
CA GLY A 319 -35.27 16.55 7.56
C GLY A 319 -33.98 17.37 7.42
N LEU A 320 -33.12 17.37 8.44
CA LEU A 320 -31.87 18.12 8.44
C LEU A 320 -30.66 17.25 8.05
N PRO A 321 -29.63 17.82 7.39
CA PRO A 321 -28.40 17.09 7.11
C PRO A 321 -27.63 16.77 8.40
N ALA A 322 -26.87 15.68 8.33
CA ALA A 322 -25.95 15.27 9.39
C ALA A 322 -24.80 16.28 9.53
N LEU A 323 -24.40 16.54 10.77
CA LEU A 323 -23.21 17.32 11.09
C LEU A 323 -21.99 16.41 11.21
N ALA A 324 -20.81 16.91 10.87
CA ALA A 324 -19.56 16.22 11.15
C ALA A 324 -19.36 16.10 12.67
N ILE A 325 -19.13 14.89 13.17
CA ILE A 325 -18.89 14.63 14.59
C ILE A 325 -17.38 14.71 14.87
N SER A 326 -16.98 15.45 15.90
CA SER A 326 -15.61 15.44 16.38
C SER A 326 -15.56 15.39 17.90
N ARG A 327 -14.65 14.59 18.44
CA ARG A 327 -14.35 14.57 19.88
C ARG A 327 -13.65 15.88 20.28
N SER A 328 -14.00 16.45 21.42
CA SER A 328 -13.27 17.59 22.02
C SER A 328 -12.77 17.23 23.40
N SER A 329 -11.44 17.25 23.59
CA SER A 329 -10.82 16.99 24.91
C SER A 329 -11.30 17.97 25.98
N THR A 330 -11.50 19.24 25.64
CA THR A 330 -12.04 20.26 26.56
C THR A 330 -13.47 19.94 26.98
N LEU A 331 -14.32 19.53 26.04
CA LEU A 331 -15.70 19.15 26.37
C LEU A 331 -15.77 17.83 27.12
N VAL A 332 -14.85 16.89 26.87
CA VAL A 332 -14.73 15.64 27.64
C VAL A 332 -14.38 15.95 29.08
N ALA A 333 -13.31 16.72 29.33
CA ALA A 333 -12.93 17.12 30.69
C ALA A 333 -14.07 17.84 31.41
N HIS A 334 -14.79 18.73 30.73
CA HIS A 334 -15.96 19.40 31.29
C HIS A 334 -17.11 18.43 31.62
N ALA A 335 -17.36 17.44 30.76
CA ALA A 335 -18.34 16.39 31.03
C ALA A 335 -17.93 15.53 32.24
N GLU A 336 -16.64 15.27 32.41
CA GLU A 336 -16.10 14.55 33.57
C GLU A 336 -16.25 15.38 34.85
N ASP A 337 -15.98 16.68 34.81
CA ASP A 337 -16.21 17.58 35.95
C ASP A 337 -17.68 17.57 36.36
N MET A 338 -18.60 17.71 35.39
CA MET A 338 -20.05 17.58 35.61
C MET A 338 -20.43 16.26 36.26
N ALA A 339 -19.86 15.16 35.77
CA ALA A 339 -20.09 13.82 36.30
C ALA A 339 -19.55 13.63 37.72
N ALA A 340 -18.39 14.23 38.04
CA ALA A 340 -17.79 14.17 39.38
C ALA A 340 -18.61 14.98 40.40
N SER A 341 -19.19 16.10 39.96
CA SER A 341 -19.98 16.99 40.80
C SER A 341 -21.44 16.58 40.96
N GLY A 342 -21.94 15.64 40.15
CA GLY A 342 -23.34 15.22 40.18
C GLY A 342 -24.31 16.28 39.65
N GLY A 343 -23.86 17.13 38.72
CA GLY A 343 -24.63 18.26 38.21
C GLY A 343 -24.17 18.72 36.84
N ILE A 344 -24.94 19.61 36.23
CA ILE A 344 -24.64 20.19 34.92
C ILE A 344 -24.52 21.70 35.02
N TRP A 345 -23.55 22.25 34.29
CA TRP A 345 -23.41 23.69 34.08
C TRP A 345 -22.71 23.92 32.74
N HIS A 346 -22.95 25.07 32.13
CA HIS A 346 -22.24 25.46 30.92
C HIS A 346 -20.83 25.93 31.27
N SER A 347 -19.82 25.51 30.50
CA SER A 347 -18.43 25.99 30.61
C SER A 347 -18.21 27.32 29.89
N GLY A 348 -19.17 27.75 29.05
CA GLY A 348 -19.04 28.87 28.12
C GLY A 348 -18.51 28.46 26.74
N TYR A 349 -18.04 27.22 26.56
CA TYR A 349 -17.56 26.70 25.27
C TYR A 349 -18.55 25.73 24.60
N ASP A 350 -19.57 25.30 25.33
CA ASP A 350 -20.64 24.41 24.90
C ASP A 350 -21.94 25.19 24.65
N ASN A 351 -22.77 24.66 23.75
CA ASN A 351 -24.11 25.18 23.48
C ASN A 351 -25.20 24.41 24.21
N ILE A 352 -24.95 23.13 24.51
CA ILE A 352 -25.87 22.26 25.22
C ILE A 352 -25.07 21.42 26.22
N VAL A 353 -25.59 21.32 27.45
CA VAL A 353 -25.19 20.30 28.42
C VAL A 353 -26.41 19.50 28.87
N GLY A 354 -26.17 18.31 29.40
CA GLY A 354 -27.24 17.52 29.99
C GLY A 354 -26.73 16.32 30.75
N CYS A 355 -27.57 15.82 31.65
CA CYS A 355 -27.35 14.58 32.37
C CYS A 355 -28.61 13.73 32.32
N THR A 356 -28.45 12.41 32.33
CA THR A 356 -29.58 11.47 32.41
C THR A 356 -29.16 10.20 33.14
N SER A 357 -30.06 9.64 33.95
CA SER A 357 -29.95 8.25 34.41
C SER A 357 -30.54 7.36 33.32
N GLY A 358 -29.70 6.83 32.45
CA GLY A 358 -30.17 5.96 31.37
C GLY A 358 -29.34 6.05 30.10
N SER A 359 -30.05 6.00 28.97
CA SER A 359 -29.43 5.86 27.65
C SER A 359 -29.16 7.20 26.98
N VAL A 360 -28.31 7.19 25.95
CA VAL A 360 -28.13 8.34 25.05
C VAL A 360 -29.47 8.82 24.48
N ALA A 361 -30.40 7.91 24.13
CA ALA A 361 -31.71 8.29 23.62
C ALA A 361 -32.50 9.15 24.62
N SER A 362 -32.45 8.81 25.91
CA SER A 362 -33.10 9.58 26.98
C SER A 362 -32.49 10.98 27.12
N LEU A 363 -31.19 11.13 26.89
CA LEU A 363 -30.52 12.44 26.86
C LEU A 363 -31.00 13.27 25.66
N ILE A 364 -31.08 12.68 24.47
CA ILE A 364 -31.57 13.37 23.27
C ILE A 364 -33.04 13.77 23.44
N ASP A 365 -33.88 12.89 23.99
CA ASP A 365 -35.28 13.21 24.27
C ASP A 365 -35.41 14.37 25.26
N ALA A 366 -34.57 14.42 26.30
CA ALA A 366 -34.54 15.54 27.24
C ALA A 366 -34.15 16.86 26.55
N TRP A 367 -33.15 16.83 25.66
CA TRP A 367 -32.78 18.01 24.87
C TRP A 367 -33.85 18.40 23.86
N ALA A 368 -34.49 17.45 23.20
CA ALA A 368 -35.57 17.72 22.24
C ALA A 368 -36.80 18.35 22.91
N ASN A 369 -37.08 18.00 24.17
CA ASN A 369 -38.17 18.57 24.96
C ASN A 369 -37.82 19.91 25.63
N SER A 370 -36.56 20.34 25.57
CA SER A 370 -36.12 21.67 26.03
C SER A 370 -36.02 22.63 24.85
N ALA A 371 -36.90 23.63 24.79
CA ALA A 371 -36.93 24.61 23.68
C ALA A 371 -35.55 25.20 23.31
N PRO A 372 -34.70 25.67 24.25
CA PRO A 372 -33.38 26.20 23.90
C PRO A 372 -32.42 25.12 23.37
N HIS A 373 -32.42 23.91 23.94
CA HIS A 373 -31.56 22.81 23.46
C HIS A 373 -32.02 22.30 22.07
N ARG A 374 -33.33 22.14 21.88
CA ARG A 374 -33.92 21.80 20.59
C ARG A 374 -33.54 22.82 19.51
N ALA A 375 -33.57 24.12 19.81
CA ALA A 375 -33.18 25.15 18.87
C ALA A 375 -31.71 24.99 18.42
N GLN A 376 -30.80 24.65 19.33
CA GLN A 376 -29.40 24.36 18.98
C GLN A 376 -29.27 23.12 18.09
N MET A 377 -30.00 22.03 18.40
CA MET A 377 -29.98 20.83 17.56
C MET A 377 -30.61 21.02 16.18
N LEU A 378 -31.50 22.02 16.00
CA LEU A 378 -32.14 22.36 14.72
C LEU A 378 -31.34 23.35 13.86
N ARG A 379 -30.19 23.84 14.33
CA ARG A 379 -29.38 24.81 13.58
C ARG A 379 -29.01 24.29 12.19
N THR A 380 -29.14 25.17 11.22
CA THR A 380 -28.79 24.94 9.80
C THR A 380 -27.58 25.76 9.35
N ASP A 381 -27.12 26.66 10.20
CA ASP A 381 -25.97 27.55 10.00
C ASP A 381 -24.64 26.91 10.47
N VAL A 382 -24.65 25.62 10.81
CA VAL A 382 -23.51 24.85 11.32
C VAL A 382 -23.33 23.58 10.50
N SER A 383 -22.09 23.09 10.44
CA SER A 383 -21.74 21.88 9.69
C SER A 383 -21.01 20.84 10.55
N ARG A 384 -20.62 21.21 11.77
CA ARG A 384 -19.87 20.36 12.70
C ARG A 384 -20.47 20.43 14.10
N MET A 385 -20.26 19.37 14.86
CA MET A 385 -20.42 19.37 16.31
C MET A 385 -19.18 18.80 16.99
N LEU A 386 -18.73 19.50 18.04
CA LEU A 386 -17.73 19.03 18.99
C LEU A 386 -18.45 18.44 20.19
N ILE A 387 -18.02 17.26 20.65
CA ILE A 387 -18.71 16.52 21.70
C ILE A 387 -17.73 16.07 22.77
N GLY A 388 -18.15 16.24 24.01
CA GLY A 388 -17.62 15.52 25.17
C GLY A 388 -18.74 14.74 25.84
N GLY A 389 -18.38 13.56 26.35
CA GLY A 389 -19.30 12.74 27.12
C GLY A 389 -18.55 12.04 28.25
N ALA A 390 -19.23 11.85 29.37
CA ALA A 390 -18.70 11.15 30.52
C ALA A 390 -19.81 10.34 31.19
N SER A 391 -19.43 9.30 31.94
CA SER A 391 -20.36 8.55 32.77
C SER A 391 -19.88 8.37 34.19
N SER A 392 -20.82 8.34 35.13
CA SER A 392 -20.57 8.05 36.54
C SER A 392 -21.78 7.33 37.15
N GLY A 393 -21.57 6.13 37.70
CA GLY A 393 -22.59 5.32 38.36
C GLY A 393 -23.93 5.19 37.61
N GLY A 394 -23.88 4.89 36.31
CA GLY A 394 -25.07 4.72 35.47
C GLY A 394 -25.71 6.01 34.96
N TRP A 395 -25.12 7.17 35.28
CA TRP A 395 -25.49 8.45 34.69
C TRP A 395 -24.59 8.77 33.51
N LEU A 396 -25.19 9.34 32.48
CA LEU A 396 -24.52 9.90 31.32
C LEU A 396 -24.54 11.42 31.41
N TYR A 397 -23.42 12.06 31.12
CA TYR A 397 -23.23 13.50 31.02
C TYR A 397 -22.74 13.83 29.61
N GLY A 398 -23.33 14.85 28.99
CA GLY A 398 -22.95 15.29 27.65
C GLY A 398 -22.75 16.80 27.59
N ALA A 399 -21.73 17.22 26.85
CA ALA A 399 -21.48 18.62 26.49
C ALA A 399 -21.25 18.72 24.97
N VAL A 400 -21.98 19.60 24.30
CA VAL A 400 -21.99 19.70 22.83
C VAL A 400 -21.82 21.15 22.41
N LYS A 401 -20.94 21.37 21.44
CA LYS A 401 -20.78 22.64 20.72
C LYS A 401 -21.10 22.44 19.25
N PHE A 402 -21.94 23.31 18.68
CA PHE A 402 -22.29 23.35 17.27
C PHE A 402 -21.52 24.49 16.58
N SER A 403 -20.86 24.20 15.44
CA SER A 403 -19.97 25.15 14.73
C SER A 403 -20.03 25.03 13.21
#